data_AF-A0A3E0DPC5-F1
#
_entry.id   AF-A0A3E0DPC5-F1
#
_cell.length_a   1.000
_cell.length_b   1.000
_cell.length_c   1.000
_cell.angle_alpha   90.00
_cell.angle_beta   90.00
_cell.angle_gamma   90.00
#
_symmetry.space_group_name_H-M   'P 1'
#
loop_
_entity.id
_entity.type
_entity.pdbx_description
1 polymer ?
#
loop_
_entity_poly.entity_id
_entity_poly.type
_entity_poly.pdbx_seq_one_letter_code
_entity_poly.pdbx_strand_id
1 'polypeptide(L)'
;MNKINHKAIVLVFLLQILVGFLWYSAVPTALIDANQGMAKLPSIERIVGFVLASFVYLYFTAWLLVKVKPMSSFSMMILVVGVWLCVVLPNYLFISFYLQLDYSSAFYLLSYGAVCSFLAAVILPMWRASRSIFKS
;
A
#
# COMPACT_ATOMS: atom_id res chain seq x y z
N MET A 1 8.58 23.71 -9.50
CA MET A 1 8.93 22.41 -8.87
C MET A 1 7.73 21.88 -8.11
N ASN A 2 7.25 20.70 -8.44
CA ASN A 2 6.20 20.07 -7.65
C ASN A 2 6.78 19.66 -6.30
N LYS A 3 6.18 20.14 -5.20
CA LYS A 3 6.60 19.82 -3.84
C LYS A 3 5.79 18.63 -3.31
N ILE A 4 6.41 17.84 -2.44
CA ILE A 4 5.71 16.78 -1.70
C ILE A 4 4.65 17.44 -0.79
N ASN A 5 3.45 16.89 -0.77
CA ASN A 5 2.40 17.35 0.12
C ASN A 5 2.27 16.42 1.33
N HIS A 6 2.88 16.82 2.45
CA HIS A 6 2.89 16.04 3.68
C HIS A 6 1.48 15.85 4.27
N LYS A 7 0.54 16.77 4.06
CA LYS A 7 -0.84 16.60 4.55
C LYS A 7 -1.54 15.42 3.85
N ALA A 8 -1.35 15.31 2.55
CA ALA A 8 -1.90 14.19 1.77
C ALA A 8 -1.23 12.87 2.15
N ILE A 9 0.09 12.88 2.40
CA ILE A 9 0.82 11.70 2.89
C ILE A 9 0.26 11.24 4.24
N VAL A 10 0.12 12.14 5.21
CA VAL A 10 -0.40 11.78 6.54
C VAL A 10 -1.81 11.21 6.44
N LEU A 11 -2.68 11.79 5.60
CA LEU A 11 -4.02 11.25 5.39
C LEU A 11 -4.01 9.82 4.82
N VAL A 12 -3.26 9.60 3.74
CA VAL A 12 -3.16 8.26 3.12
C VAL A 12 -2.55 7.27 4.10
N PHE A 13 -1.54 7.70 4.87
CA PHE A 13 -0.90 6.87 5.89
C PHE A 13 -1.90 6.40 6.94
N LEU A 14 -2.69 7.33 7.52
CA LEU A 14 -3.71 6.97 8.52
C LEU A 14 -4.75 6.00 7.96
N LEU A 15 -5.17 6.20 6.70
CA LEU A 15 -6.08 5.26 6.02
C LEU A 15 -5.44 3.89 5.82
N GLN A 16 -4.17 3.83 5.41
CA GLN A 16 -3.43 2.57 5.24
C GLN A 16 -3.24 1.82 6.57
N ILE A 17 -3.05 2.54 7.68
CA ILE A 17 -3.00 1.94 9.02
C ILE A 17 -4.36 1.37 9.40
N LEU A 18 -5.45 2.12 9.20
CA LEU A 18 -6.81 1.64 9.47
C LEU A 18 -7.15 0.40 8.64
N VAL A 19 -6.85 0.43 7.34
CA VAL A 19 -6.99 -0.75 6.46
C VAL A 19 -6.11 -1.89 6.94
N GLY A 20 -4.92 -1.62 7.48
CA GLY A 20 -4.02 -2.62 8.05
C GLY A 20 -4.63 -3.36 9.22
N PHE A 21 -5.27 -2.63 10.14
CA PHE A 21 -6.00 -3.23 11.27
C PHE A 21 -7.16 -4.10 10.79
N LEU A 22 -7.96 -3.60 9.84
CA LEU A 22 -9.07 -4.37 9.26
C LEU A 22 -8.58 -5.62 8.54
N TRP A 23 -7.53 -5.48 7.73
CA TRP A 23 -6.90 -6.57 7.00
C TRP A 23 -6.43 -7.64 7.97
N TYR A 24 -5.66 -7.28 9.00
CA TYR A 24 -5.17 -8.21 10.02
C TYR A 24 -6.30 -8.92 10.77
N SER A 25 -7.40 -8.22 11.08
CA SER A 25 -8.56 -8.82 11.73
C SER A 25 -9.31 -9.84 10.87
N ALA A 26 -9.16 -9.76 9.54
CA ALA A 26 -9.80 -10.62 8.57
C ALA A 26 -8.90 -11.79 8.11
N VAL A 27 -7.88 -12.15 8.89
CA VAL A 27 -6.94 -13.21 8.51
C VAL A 27 -7.64 -14.57 8.35
N PRO A 28 -7.46 -15.27 7.22
CA PRO A 28 -7.99 -16.61 7.02
C PRO A 28 -7.51 -17.60 8.08
N THR A 29 -8.38 -18.49 8.53
CA THR A 29 -8.03 -19.52 9.53
C THR A 29 -6.92 -20.45 9.05
N ALA A 30 -6.78 -20.66 7.73
CA ALA A 30 -5.69 -21.42 7.12
C ALA A 30 -4.29 -20.83 7.40
N LEU A 31 -4.22 -19.53 7.71
CA LEU A 31 -2.98 -18.82 8.05
C LEU A 31 -2.79 -18.66 9.57
N ILE A 32 -3.75 -19.09 10.38
CA ILE A 32 -3.67 -19.09 11.84
C ILE A 32 -3.17 -20.47 12.28
N ASP A 33 -2.11 -20.49 13.10
CA ASP A 33 -1.62 -21.72 13.69
C ASP A 33 -2.71 -22.38 14.56
N ALA A 34 -3.10 -23.61 14.21
CA ALA A 34 -4.22 -24.33 14.81
C ALA A 34 -4.06 -24.52 16.33
N ASN A 35 -2.82 -24.49 16.82
CA ASN A 35 -2.52 -24.61 18.24
C ASN A 35 -2.73 -23.30 19.04
N GLN A 36 -3.02 -22.17 18.38
CA GLN A 36 -3.05 -20.87 19.04
C GLN A 36 -4.46 -20.33 19.36
N GLY A 37 -5.54 -20.99 18.93
CA GLY A 37 -6.94 -20.74 19.34
C GLY A 37 -7.55 -19.37 18.99
N MET A 38 -6.75 -18.30 18.96
CA MET A 38 -7.06 -16.94 18.51
C MET A 38 -5.81 -16.31 17.89
N ALA A 39 -5.98 -15.37 16.96
CA ALA A 39 -4.88 -14.60 16.38
C ALA A 39 -4.16 -13.80 17.48
N LYS A 40 -2.99 -14.27 17.90
CA LYS A 40 -2.17 -13.60 18.90
C LYS A 40 -1.75 -12.23 18.38
N LEU A 41 -1.92 -11.19 19.21
CA LEU A 41 -1.45 -9.84 18.87
C LEU A 41 -0.02 -9.87 18.33
N PRO A 42 0.29 -9.15 17.24
CA PRO A 42 1.63 -9.14 16.71
C PRO A 42 2.60 -8.57 17.74
N SER A 43 3.85 -9.04 17.75
CA SER A 43 4.88 -8.43 18.58
C SER A 43 5.07 -6.96 18.22
N ILE A 44 5.48 -6.15 19.20
CA ILE A 44 5.73 -4.71 19.01
C ILE A 44 6.69 -4.48 17.83
N GLU A 45 7.71 -5.32 17.68
CA GLU A 45 8.66 -5.29 16.56
C GLU A 45 7.98 -5.42 15.20
N ARG A 46 7.00 -6.33 15.05
CA ARG A 46 6.25 -6.51 13.80
C ARG A 46 5.33 -5.32 13.53
N ILE A 47 4.70 -4.76 14.56
CA ILE A 47 3.87 -3.56 14.44
C ILE A 47 4.71 -2.37 13.98
N VAL A 48 5.86 -2.15 14.63
CA VAL A 48 6.80 -1.07 14.26
C VAL A 48 7.31 -1.27 12.83
N GLY A 49 7.72 -2.49 12.48
CA GLY A 49 8.15 -2.83 11.13
C GLY A 49 7.07 -2.56 10.08
N PHE A 50 5.82 -2.92 10.36
CA PHE A 50 4.67 -2.63 9.51
C PHE A 50 4.44 -1.13 9.32
N VAL A 51 4.41 -0.36 10.41
CA VAL A 51 4.22 1.09 10.40
C VAL A 51 5.32 1.77 9.58
N LEU A 52 6.58 1.39 9.78
CA LEU A 52 7.73 1.92 9.04
C LEU A 52 7.68 1.54 7.56
N ALA A 53 7.38 0.28 7.25
CA ALA A 53 7.28 -0.18 5.86
C ALA A 53 6.20 0.57 5.09
N SER A 54 5.01 0.73 5.68
CA SER A 54 3.91 1.50 5.07
C SER A 54 4.28 2.97 4.87
N PHE A 55 4.97 3.58 5.84
CA PHE A 55 5.43 4.96 5.72
C PHE A 55 6.47 5.14 4.61
N VAL A 56 7.50 4.27 4.57
CA VAL A 56 8.56 4.30 3.56
C VAL A 56 7.98 4.10 2.16
N TYR A 57 7.09 3.11 1.99
CA TYR A 57 6.39 2.86 0.73
C TYR A 57 5.63 4.10 0.25
N LEU A 58 4.83 4.70 1.13
CA LEU A 58 4.02 5.86 0.78
C LEU A 58 4.88 7.08 0.44
N TYR A 59 5.93 7.32 1.24
CA TYR A 59 6.84 8.43 1.01
C TYR A 59 7.61 8.27 -0.30
N PHE A 60 8.07 7.05 -0.60
CA PHE A 60 8.70 6.72 -1.87
C PHE A 60 7.76 6.95 -3.05
N THR A 61 6.49 6.53 -2.92
CA THR A 61 5.47 6.75 -3.95
C THR A 61 5.24 8.24 -4.20
N ALA A 62 5.12 9.04 -3.14
CA ALA A 62 4.97 10.48 -3.25
C ALA A 62 6.20 11.16 -3.87
N TRP A 63 7.41 10.72 -3.51
CA TRP A 63 8.65 11.18 -4.12
C TRP A 63 8.73 10.84 -5.60
N LEU A 64 8.37 9.62 -6.00
CA LEU A 64 8.35 9.17 -7.38
C LEU A 64 7.41 10.04 -8.23
N LEU A 65 6.18 10.27 -7.75
CA LEU A 65 5.22 11.15 -8.40
C LEU A 65 5.74 12.59 -8.54
N VAL A 66 6.58 13.04 -7.61
CA VAL A 66 7.26 14.34 -7.71
C VAL A 66 8.30 14.40 -8.82
N LYS A 67 9.05 13.32 -9.03
CA LYS A 67 10.16 13.24 -9.98
C LYS A 67 9.73 12.97 -11.41
N VAL A 68 8.61 12.31 -11.62
CA VAL A 68 8.08 12.05 -12.95
C VAL A 68 7.63 13.39 -13.57
N LYS A 69 8.01 13.62 -14.85
CA LYS A 69 7.62 14.79 -15.66
C LYS A 69 6.11 15.08 -15.55
N PRO A 70 5.64 16.31 -15.80
CA PRO A 70 4.22 16.64 -15.69
C PRO A 70 3.38 15.71 -16.58
N MET A 71 2.82 14.71 -15.91
CA MET A 71 1.87 13.75 -16.44
C MET A 71 0.48 14.19 -15.98
N SER A 72 -0.56 13.78 -16.69
CA SER A 72 -1.92 13.94 -16.19
C SER A 72 -2.09 13.13 -14.89
N SER A 73 -3.06 13.52 -14.04
CA SER A 73 -3.36 12.76 -12.82
C SER A 73 -3.68 11.29 -13.11
N PHE A 74 -4.31 11.02 -14.27
CA PHE A 74 -4.62 9.67 -14.72
C PHE A 74 -3.36 8.86 -15.06
N SER A 75 -2.40 9.45 -15.79
CA SER A 75 -1.12 8.82 -16.07
C SER A 75 -0.31 8.54 -14.80
N MET A 76 -0.40 9.42 -13.79
CA MET A 76 0.22 9.19 -12.48
C MET A 76 -0.45 8.05 -11.71
N MET A 77 -1.77 7.92 -11.78
CA MET A 77 -2.51 6.81 -11.19
C MET A 77 -2.08 5.48 -11.81
N ILE A 78 -2.01 5.41 -13.15
CA ILE A 78 -1.51 4.22 -13.88
C ILE A 78 -0.08 3.88 -13.46
N LEU A 79 0.79 4.89 -13.31
CA LEU A 79 2.17 4.67 -12.88
C LEU A 79 2.24 3.99 -11.50
N VAL A 80 1.46 4.46 -10.51
CA VAL A 80 1.47 3.88 -9.15
C VAL A 80 0.96 2.43 -9.19
N VAL A 81 -0.10 2.15 -9.95
CA VAL A 81 -0.62 0.78 -10.12
C VAL A 81 0.38 -0.11 -10.85
N GLY A 82 1.05 0.40 -11.89
CA GLY A 82 2.07 -0.34 -12.64
C GLY A 82 3.28 -0.70 -11.78
N VAL A 83 3.79 0.25 -10.97
CA VAL A 83 4.86 -0.02 -10.00
C VAL A 83 4.44 -1.10 -9.00
N TRP A 84 3.19 -1.02 -8.51
CA TRP A 84 2.66 -2.06 -7.61
C TRP A 84 2.62 -3.44 -8.27
N LEU A 85 2.14 -3.56 -9.52
CA LEU A 85 2.13 -4.82 -10.26
C LEU A 85 3.53 -5.40 -10.42
N CYS A 86 4.52 -4.57 -10.75
CA CYS A 86 5.92 -5.01 -10.90
C CYS A 86 6.53 -5.51 -9.58
N VAL A 87 6.02 -5.05 -8.43
CA VAL A 87 6.45 -5.55 -7.11
C VAL A 87 5.66 -6.80 -6.72
N VAL A 88 4.34 -6.81 -6.88
CA VAL A 88 3.48 -7.90 -6.40
C VAL A 88 3.61 -9.17 -7.22
N LEU A 89 3.70 -9.09 -8.54
CA LEU A 89 3.71 -10.26 -9.40
C LEU A 89 4.89 -11.23 -9.13
N PRO A 90 6.14 -10.77 -8.98
CA PRO A 90 7.23 -11.67 -8.60
C PRO A 90 7.07 -12.22 -7.17
N ASN A 91 6.54 -11.43 -6.23
CA ASN A 91 6.27 -11.90 -4.87
C ASN A 91 5.16 -12.96 -4.83
N TYR A 92 4.12 -12.80 -5.65
CA TYR A 92 3.06 -13.81 -5.80
C TYR A 92 3.63 -15.12 -6.32
N LEU A 93 4.42 -15.10 -7.39
CA LEU A 93 5.04 -16.30 -7.94
C LEU A 93 5.96 -16.97 -6.91
N PHE A 94 6.74 -16.19 -6.16
CA PHE A 94 7.60 -16.73 -5.10
C PHE A 94 6.78 -17.38 -3.98
N ILE A 95 5.76 -16.70 -3.47
CA ILE A 95 4.89 -17.21 -2.40
C ILE A 95 4.16 -18.48 -2.85
N SER A 96 3.57 -18.47 -4.05
CA SER A 96 2.79 -19.60 -4.56
C SER A 96 3.66 -20.82 -4.91
N PHE A 97 4.84 -20.62 -5.51
CA PHE A 97 5.71 -21.74 -5.89
C PHE A 97 6.57 -22.26 -4.73
N TYR A 98 7.08 -21.36 -3.88
CA TYR A 98 8.05 -21.73 -2.84
C TYR A 98 7.37 -22.06 -1.50
N LEU A 99 6.37 -21.27 -1.10
CA LEU A 99 5.64 -21.50 0.16
C LEU A 99 4.42 -22.41 -0.02
N GLN A 100 4.11 -22.80 -1.26
CA GLN A 100 2.99 -23.70 -1.61
C GLN A 100 1.65 -23.28 -0.98
N LEU A 101 1.48 -21.96 -0.80
CA LEU A 101 0.24 -21.42 -0.25
C LEU A 101 -0.88 -21.57 -1.28
N ASP A 102 -2.09 -21.83 -0.78
CA ASP A 102 -3.27 -21.86 -1.63
C ASP A 102 -3.55 -20.46 -2.21
N TYR A 103 -4.27 -20.44 -3.33
CA TYR A 103 -4.60 -19.19 -4.02
C TYR A 103 -5.27 -18.17 -3.09
N SER A 104 -6.18 -18.59 -2.20
CA SER A 104 -6.90 -17.68 -1.31
C SER A 104 -5.94 -16.99 -0.33
N SER A 105 -5.04 -17.74 0.30
CA SER A 105 -4.05 -17.18 1.22
C SER A 105 -3.06 -16.26 0.53
N ALA A 106 -2.58 -16.64 -0.67
CA ALA A 106 -1.68 -15.80 -1.45
C ALA A 106 -2.35 -14.47 -1.85
N PHE A 107 -3.61 -14.51 -2.31
CA PHE A 107 -4.38 -13.30 -2.61
C PHE A 107 -4.62 -12.45 -1.36
N TYR A 108 -4.96 -13.06 -0.24
CA TYR A 108 -5.14 -12.35 1.03
C TYR A 108 -3.86 -11.61 1.43
N LEU A 109 -2.69 -12.24 1.36
CA LEU A 109 -1.39 -11.62 1.68
C LEU A 109 -1.08 -10.39 0.79
N LEU A 110 -1.47 -10.44 -0.48
CA LEU A 110 -1.21 -9.37 -1.44
C LEU A 110 -2.26 -8.26 -1.44
N SER A 111 -3.45 -8.55 -0.90
CA SER A 111 -4.59 -7.63 -0.91
C SER A 111 -4.31 -6.34 -0.12
N TYR A 112 -3.56 -6.40 0.98
CA TYR A 112 -3.18 -5.21 1.74
C TYR A 112 -2.37 -4.23 0.89
N GLY A 113 -1.34 -4.75 0.19
CA GLY A 113 -0.53 -3.96 -0.73
C GLY A 113 -1.38 -3.36 -1.85
N ALA A 114 -2.32 -4.14 -2.41
CA ALA A 114 -3.23 -3.68 -3.47
C ALA A 114 -4.06 -2.46 -3.03
N VAL A 115 -4.70 -2.55 -1.86
CA VAL A 115 -5.51 -1.46 -1.31
C VAL A 115 -4.65 -0.25 -0.98
N CYS A 116 -3.46 -0.45 -0.41
CA CYS A 116 -2.54 0.64 -0.10
C CYS A 116 -2.08 1.39 -1.35
N SER A 117 -1.76 0.66 -2.41
CA SER A 117 -1.38 1.22 -3.71
C SER A 117 -2.54 1.93 -4.38
N PHE A 118 -3.75 1.37 -4.31
CA PHE A 118 -4.96 2.02 -4.81
C PHE A 118 -5.22 3.36 -4.10
N LEU A 119 -5.18 3.40 -2.76
CA LEU A 119 -5.33 4.63 -1.98
C LEU A 119 -4.27 5.67 -2.37
N ALA A 120 -3.02 5.26 -2.50
CA ALA A 120 -1.93 6.14 -2.91
C ALA A 120 -2.12 6.66 -4.36
N ALA A 121 -2.57 5.79 -5.28
CA ALA A 121 -2.79 6.10 -6.69
C ALA A 121 -3.96 7.07 -6.92
N VAL A 122 -4.96 7.06 -6.05
CA VAL A 122 -6.10 7.99 -6.13
C VAL A 122 -5.76 9.31 -5.43
N ILE A 123 -5.35 9.25 -4.16
CA ILE A 123 -5.28 10.45 -3.32
C ILE A 123 -4.09 11.33 -3.69
N LEU A 124 -2.91 10.75 -3.94
CA LEU A 124 -1.69 11.55 -4.17
C LEU A 124 -1.75 12.33 -5.50
N PRO A 125 -2.18 11.74 -6.64
CA PRO A 125 -2.30 12.49 -7.90
C PRO A 125 -3.42 13.54 -7.86
N MET A 126 -4.56 13.23 -7.25
CA MET A 126 -5.70 14.16 -7.18
C MET A 126 -5.40 15.39 -6.32
N TRP A 127 -4.67 15.23 -5.22
CA TRP A 127 -4.32 16.36 -4.35
C TRP A 127 -3.40 17.37 -5.05
N ARG A 128 -2.62 16.93 -6.06
CA ARG A 128 -1.77 17.81 -6.85
C ARG A 128 -2.58 18.78 -7.72
N ALA A 129 -3.73 18.35 -8.21
CA ALA A 129 -4.59 19.13 -9.12
C ALA A 129 -5.27 20.33 -8.43
N SER A 130 -5.47 20.28 -7.11
CA SER A 130 -6.17 21.34 -6.35
C SER A 130 -5.42 22.69 -6.33
N ARG A 131 -4.15 22.75 -6.74
CA ARG A 131 -3.39 24.03 -6.85
C ARG A 131 -3.60 24.80 -8.15
N SER A 132 -4.36 24.26 -9.12
CA SER A 132 -4.55 24.90 -10.43
C SER A 132 -5.74 25.86 -10.52
N ILE A 133 -6.69 25.81 -9.58
CA ILE A 133 -7.97 26.56 -9.69
C ILE A 133 -7.80 28.04 -9.29
N PHE A 134 -6.67 28.41 -8.66
CA PHE A 134 -6.39 29.78 -8.20
C PHE A 134 -5.22 30.46 -8.92
N LYS A 135 -4.81 29.98 -10.10
CA LYS A 135 -3.86 30.70 -10.95
C LYS A 135 -4.62 31.36 -12.09
N SER A 136 -5.21 32.51 -11.76
CA SER A 136 -5.43 33.60 -12.72
C SER A 136 -4.09 34.27 -13.03
#